data_AF-A0A329ZVU0-F1
#
_entry.id   AF-A0A329ZVU0-F1
#
_cell.length_a   1.000
_cell.length_b   1.000
_cell.length_c   1.000
_cell.angle_alpha   90.00
_cell.angle_beta   90.00
_cell.angle_gamma   90.00
#
_symmetry.space_group_name_H-M   'P 1'
#
loop_
_entity.id
_entity.type
_entity.pdbx_description
1 polymer ?
#
loop_
_entity_poly.entity_id
_entity_poly.type
_entity_poly.pdbx_seq_one_letter_code
_entity_poly.pdbx_strand_id
1 'polypeptide(L)'
;MKNPKSNVEIVAIANGEVLDTRAFYLETHQVTILHETSKYGKFIIRYGEMDKNSIKVNIGDKVKQGQVLGYAGLMLENGVHPNIVPNRQVMMLHFEYFTNGNDTNVIGKLTDKSKLPFQRRNDITDPLEILQEGYNNTFGGNK
;
A
#
# COMPACT_ATOMS: atom_id res chain seq x y z
N MET A 1 0.18 27.85 -1.02
CA MET A 1 -0.19 27.05 0.17
C MET A 1 0.94 26.08 0.45
N LYS A 2 1.32 25.84 1.71
CA LYS A 2 2.21 24.71 2.04
C LYS A 2 1.43 23.43 1.71
N ASN A 3 2.00 22.49 0.95
CA ASN A 3 1.38 21.19 0.75
C ASN A 3 1.17 20.56 2.14
N PRO A 4 -0.09 20.27 2.54
CA PRO A 4 -0.34 19.53 3.78
C PRO A 4 0.42 18.21 3.71
N LYS A 5 1.10 17.84 4.80
CA LYS A 5 1.67 16.52 4.96
C LYS A 5 0.73 15.71 5.84
N SER A 6 0.43 14.48 5.43
CA SER A 6 -0.24 13.54 6.30
C SER A 6 0.66 13.24 7.51
N ASN A 7 0.07 13.19 8.69
CA ASN A 7 0.67 12.62 9.89
C ASN A 7 0.18 11.19 10.16
N VAL A 8 -0.53 10.58 9.22
CA VAL A 8 -1.00 9.19 9.30
C VAL A 8 0.09 8.26 8.79
N GLU A 9 0.64 7.45 9.68
CA GLU A 9 1.64 6.44 9.36
C GLU A 9 1.02 5.27 8.61
N ILE A 10 1.72 4.80 7.59
CA ILE A 10 1.44 3.55 6.90
C ILE A 10 2.52 2.57 7.34
N VAL A 11 2.10 1.43 7.88
CA VAL A 11 3.00 0.42 8.45
C VAL A 11 2.88 -0.91 7.72
N ALA A 12 3.94 -1.70 7.73
CA ALA A 12 3.93 -3.07 7.23
C ALA A 12 3.03 -3.96 8.12
N ILE A 13 2.05 -4.64 7.53
CA ILE A 13 1.09 -5.46 8.29
C ILE A 13 1.68 -6.78 8.81
N ALA A 14 2.82 -7.20 8.25
CA ALA A 14 3.56 -8.41 8.59
C ALA A 14 5.03 -8.24 8.20
N ASN A 15 5.88 -9.21 8.55
CA ASN A 15 7.24 -9.28 8.02
C ASN A 15 7.20 -9.49 6.50
N GLY A 16 8.20 -9.01 5.77
CA GLY A 16 8.22 -9.16 4.32
C GLY A 16 9.46 -8.62 3.61
N GLU A 17 9.39 -8.57 2.29
CA GLU A 17 10.39 -8.00 1.39
C GLU A 17 9.72 -7.07 0.38
N VAL A 18 10.28 -5.89 0.20
CA VAL A 18 9.77 -4.88 -0.75
C VAL A 18 10.07 -5.35 -2.17
N LEU A 19 9.02 -5.56 -2.96
CA LEU A 19 9.11 -5.95 -4.37
C LEU A 19 9.15 -4.75 -5.32
N ASP A 20 8.54 -3.63 -4.93
CA ASP A 20 8.35 -2.49 -5.84
C ASP A 20 8.10 -1.18 -5.10
N THR A 21 8.62 -0.09 -5.65
CA THR A 21 8.36 1.29 -5.21
C THR A 21 8.28 2.20 -6.43
N ARG A 22 7.13 2.82 -6.71
CA ARG A 22 6.97 3.64 -7.93
C ARG A 22 5.83 4.66 -7.85
N ALA A 23 5.77 5.52 -8.87
CA ALA A 23 4.65 6.43 -9.10
C ALA A 23 3.31 5.70 -9.23
N PHE A 24 2.28 6.30 -8.66
CA PHE A 24 0.91 5.79 -8.61
C PHE A 24 -0.09 6.90 -8.96
N TYR A 25 -1.38 6.65 -8.73
CA TYR A 25 -2.48 7.54 -9.09
C TYR A 25 -2.33 8.93 -8.46
N LEU A 26 -2.66 10.00 -9.21
CA LEU A 26 -2.69 11.39 -8.74
C LEU A 26 -1.44 11.85 -7.97
N GLU A 27 -0.27 11.72 -8.61
CA GLU A 27 1.04 12.17 -8.11
C GLU A 27 1.51 11.52 -6.81
N THR A 28 0.83 10.49 -6.35
CA THR A 28 1.25 9.67 -5.22
C THR A 28 2.21 8.56 -5.65
N HIS A 29 2.69 7.76 -4.71
CA HIS A 29 3.51 6.58 -4.94
C HIS A 29 2.89 5.34 -4.29
N GLN A 30 3.44 4.18 -4.60
CA GLN A 30 3.07 2.91 -4.00
C GLN A 30 4.30 2.17 -3.50
N VAL A 31 4.11 1.35 -2.47
CA VAL A 31 5.06 0.32 -2.02
C VAL A 31 4.36 -1.04 -2.13
N THR A 32 4.98 -2.01 -2.79
CA THR A 32 4.49 -3.40 -2.88
C THR A 32 5.41 -4.31 -2.10
N ILE A 33 4.86 -5.15 -1.23
CA ILE A 33 5.62 -6.02 -0.33
C ILE A 33 5.11 -7.46 -0.45
N LEU A 34 6.04 -8.40 -0.61
CA LEU A 34 5.80 -9.82 -0.37
C LEU A 34 5.86 -10.07 1.14
N HIS A 35 4.73 -10.42 1.71
CA HIS A 35 4.61 -10.81 3.10
C HIS A 35 4.48 -12.32 3.24
N GLU A 36 4.81 -12.82 4.43
CA GLU A 36 4.60 -14.22 4.78
C GLU A 36 4.18 -14.32 6.25
N THR A 37 3.08 -15.01 6.51
CA THR A 37 2.64 -15.37 7.87
C THR A 37 2.43 -16.88 7.98
N SER A 38 2.48 -17.42 9.19
CA SER A 38 2.22 -18.84 9.43
C SER A 38 0.78 -19.24 9.10
N LYS A 39 -0.17 -18.30 9.20
CA LYS A 39 -1.60 -18.55 8.96
C LYS A 39 -2.00 -18.42 7.49
N TYR A 40 -1.49 -17.42 6.78
CA TYR A 40 -1.91 -17.12 5.40
C TYR A 40 -0.85 -17.44 4.34
N GLY A 41 0.31 -17.96 4.75
CA GLY A 41 1.42 -18.23 3.84
C GLY A 41 1.93 -16.96 3.18
N LYS A 42 2.42 -17.07 1.94
CA LYS A 42 2.93 -15.95 1.16
C LYS A 42 1.82 -15.18 0.47
N PHE A 43 1.84 -13.87 0.59
CA PHE A 43 0.91 -12.97 -0.08
C PHE A 43 1.54 -11.62 -0.40
N ILE A 44 0.90 -10.86 -1.29
CA ILE A 44 1.43 -9.56 -1.72
C ILE A 44 0.44 -8.47 -1.32
N ILE A 45 0.98 -7.40 -0.74
CA ILE A 45 0.22 -6.19 -0.42
C ILE A 45 0.76 -5.03 -1.24
N ARG A 46 -0.14 -4.27 -1.87
CA ARG A 46 0.17 -2.95 -2.43
C ARG A 46 -0.38 -1.86 -1.50
N TYR A 47 0.52 -1.07 -0.93
CA TYR A 47 0.25 0.15 -0.19
C TYR A 47 0.35 1.32 -1.18
N GLY A 48 -0.77 1.72 -1.77
CA GLY A 48 -0.86 2.83 -2.71
C GLY A 48 -1.13 4.17 -2.05
N GLU A 49 -1.08 5.22 -2.86
CA GLU A 49 -1.40 6.60 -2.45
C GLU A 49 -0.50 7.17 -1.34
N MET A 50 0.77 6.77 -1.33
CA MET A 50 1.79 7.22 -0.40
C MET A 50 2.48 8.52 -0.88
N ASP A 51 2.95 9.36 0.06
CA ASP A 51 3.81 10.50 -0.28
C ASP A 51 5.21 10.00 -0.66
N LYS A 52 5.63 10.29 -1.90
CA LYS A 52 6.94 9.93 -2.47
C LYS A 52 8.11 10.23 -1.54
N ASN A 53 8.12 11.43 -0.96
CA ASN A 53 9.26 11.91 -0.18
C ASN A 53 9.27 11.35 1.25
N SER A 54 8.21 10.62 1.62
CA SER A 54 8.04 10.04 2.94
C SER A 54 8.34 8.54 3.00
N ILE A 55 8.47 7.88 1.84
CA ILE A 55 8.75 6.44 1.75
C ILE A 55 10.14 6.17 2.33
N LYS A 56 10.21 5.22 3.27
CA LYS A 56 11.41 4.90 4.05
C LYS A 56 12.12 3.60 3.62
N VAL A 57 11.63 2.95 2.57
CA VAL A 57 12.10 1.64 2.11
C VAL A 57 12.38 1.65 0.61
N ASN A 58 13.30 0.79 0.18
CA ASN A 58 13.67 0.57 -1.21
C ASN A 58 13.36 -0.89 -1.63
N ILE A 59 13.33 -1.13 -2.94
CA ILE A 59 13.19 -2.49 -3.50
C ILE A 59 14.30 -3.39 -2.94
N GLY A 60 13.93 -4.58 -2.46
CA GLY A 60 14.81 -5.56 -1.83
C GLY A 60 14.93 -5.42 -0.31
N ASP A 61 14.47 -4.30 0.28
CA ASP A 61 14.52 -4.14 1.73
C ASP A 61 13.62 -5.16 2.43
N LYS A 62 14.13 -5.71 3.54
CA LYS A 62 13.32 -6.51 4.47
C LYS A 62 12.59 -5.58 5.42
N VAL A 63 11.30 -5.84 5.63
CA VAL A 63 10.47 -5.09 6.58
C VAL A 63 10.02 -5.98 7.73
N LYS A 64 9.82 -5.36 8.90
CA LYS A 64 9.19 -5.99 10.06
C LYS A 64 7.75 -5.54 10.22
N GLN A 65 6.91 -6.39 10.78
CA GLN A 65 5.55 -6.01 11.16
C GLN A 65 5.57 -4.75 12.04
N GLY A 66 4.68 -3.80 11.74
CA GLY A 66 4.59 -2.51 12.42
C GLY A 66 5.64 -1.48 11.99
N GLN A 67 6.61 -1.85 11.12
CA GLN A 67 7.58 -0.91 10.60
C GLN A 67 6.90 0.17 9.76
N VAL A 68 7.19 1.45 10.05
CA VAL A 68 6.72 2.58 9.26
C VAL A 68 7.33 2.54 7.86
N LEU A 69 6.46 2.44 6.86
CA LEU A 69 6.82 2.46 5.44
C LEU A 69 6.85 3.89 4.88
N GLY A 70 6.01 4.77 5.43
CA GLY A 70 5.85 6.16 5.01
C GLY A 70 4.53 6.74 5.50
N TYR A 71 4.03 7.75 4.81
CA TYR A 71 2.80 8.47 5.13
C TYR A 71 1.91 8.60 3.90
N ALA A 72 0.61 8.82 4.12
CA ALA A 72 -0.34 9.04 3.02
C ALA A 72 0.01 10.31 2.22
N GLY A 73 -0.09 10.21 0.89
CA GLY A 73 0.19 11.28 -0.06
C GLY A 73 -1.03 12.14 -0.36
N LEU A 74 -0.79 13.43 -0.58
CA LEU A 74 -1.82 14.32 -1.11
C LEU A 74 -2.08 13.99 -2.57
N MET A 75 -3.35 13.75 -2.92
CA MET A 75 -3.75 13.41 -4.28
C MET A 75 -3.84 14.69 -5.13
N LEU A 76 -3.02 14.77 -6.17
CA LEU A 76 -2.88 15.92 -7.06
C LEU A 76 -2.87 15.49 -8.53
N GLU A 77 -3.32 16.39 -9.40
CA GLU A 77 -3.20 16.28 -10.85
C GLU A 77 -2.51 17.54 -11.38
N ASN A 78 -1.30 17.36 -11.93
CA ASN A 78 -0.43 18.44 -12.38
C ASN A 78 -0.16 19.50 -11.29
N GLY A 79 0.08 19.04 -10.05
CA GLY A 79 0.30 19.87 -8.87
C GLY A 79 -0.95 20.56 -8.32
N VAL A 80 -2.14 20.30 -8.88
CA VAL A 80 -3.42 20.92 -8.47
C VAL A 80 -4.35 19.86 -7.89
N HIS A 81 -5.11 20.22 -6.85
CA HIS A 81 -6.08 19.28 -6.28
C HIS A 81 -7.26 19.03 -7.25
N PRO A 82 -7.53 17.78 -7.68
CA PRO A 82 -8.50 17.50 -8.75
C PRO A 82 -9.97 17.54 -8.29
N ASN A 83 -10.26 18.26 -7.20
CA ASN A 83 -11.59 18.42 -6.62
C ASN A 83 -12.37 17.11 -6.40
N ILE A 84 -11.66 16.03 -6.00
CA ILE A 84 -12.24 14.69 -5.72
C ILE A 84 -13.40 14.80 -4.73
N VAL A 85 -13.19 15.56 -3.65
CA VAL A 85 -14.23 15.99 -2.73
C VAL A 85 -14.25 17.52 -2.71
N PRO A 86 -15.40 18.17 -2.98
CA PRO A 86 -15.50 19.62 -3.03
C PRO A 86 -14.91 20.31 -1.81
N ASN A 87 -13.98 21.24 -2.05
CA ASN A 87 -13.32 22.06 -1.01
C ASN A 87 -12.56 21.27 0.06
N ARG A 88 -12.13 20.04 -0.22
CA ARG A 88 -11.32 19.22 0.69
C ARG A 88 -10.00 18.87 0.02
N GLN A 89 -8.97 18.69 0.82
CA GLN A 89 -7.75 18.01 0.40
C GLN A 89 -7.92 16.52 0.67
N VAL A 90 -7.63 15.68 -0.32
CA VAL A 90 -7.79 14.23 -0.19
C VAL A 90 -6.43 13.55 -0.05
N MET A 91 -6.30 12.80 1.04
CA MET A 91 -5.24 11.86 1.34
C MET A 91 -5.92 10.58 1.78
N MET A 92 -5.52 9.44 1.21
CA MET A 92 -6.11 8.15 1.58
C MET A 92 -5.08 7.04 1.36
N LEU A 93 -5.43 5.83 1.78
CA LEU A 93 -4.63 4.63 1.55
C LEU A 93 -5.38 3.73 0.57
N HIS A 94 -4.84 3.56 -0.63
CA HIS A 94 -5.25 2.51 -1.55
C HIS A 94 -4.60 1.20 -1.11
N PHE A 95 -5.39 0.23 -0.67
CA PHE A 95 -4.87 -1.02 -0.14
C PHE A 95 -5.35 -2.22 -0.97
N GLU A 96 -4.43 -3.06 -1.42
CA GLU A 96 -4.78 -4.28 -2.15
C GLU A 96 -4.04 -5.49 -1.61
N TYR A 97 -4.78 -6.60 -1.52
CA TYR A 97 -4.31 -7.88 -1.04
C TYR A 97 -4.44 -8.93 -2.14
N PHE A 98 -3.32 -9.55 -2.49
CA PHE A 98 -3.19 -10.59 -3.51
C PHE A 98 -2.78 -11.92 -2.85
N THR A 99 -3.59 -12.96 -3.04
CA THR A 99 -3.39 -14.25 -2.37
C THR A 99 -2.28 -15.09 -3.00
N ASN A 100 -1.94 -14.88 -4.28
CA ASN A 100 -0.85 -15.60 -4.93
C ASN A 100 0.49 -14.92 -4.69
N GLY A 101 1.07 -15.10 -3.50
CA GLY A 101 2.40 -14.57 -3.16
C GLY A 101 3.57 -15.23 -3.88
N ASN A 102 3.35 -16.30 -4.64
CA ASN A 102 4.39 -16.91 -5.47
C ASN A 102 4.61 -16.15 -6.79
N ASP A 103 3.63 -15.37 -7.24
CA ASP A 103 3.76 -14.51 -8.42
C ASP A 103 4.43 -13.17 -8.05
N THR A 104 5.74 -13.23 -7.86
CA THR A 104 6.58 -12.09 -7.44
C THR A 104 6.99 -11.17 -8.60
N ASN A 105 6.62 -11.49 -9.84
CA ASN A 105 6.87 -10.66 -11.01
C ASN A 105 5.85 -9.52 -11.09
N VAL A 106 5.81 -8.67 -10.06
CA VAL A 106 4.74 -7.69 -9.82
C VAL A 106 5.06 -6.29 -10.31
N ILE A 107 6.32 -6.01 -10.64
CA ILE A 107 6.84 -4.71 -11.10
C ILE A 107 6.00 -4.24 -12.31
N GLY A 108 5.05 -3.33 -12.04
CA GLY A 108 4.15 -2.75 -13.05
C GLY A 108 3.05 -3.67 -13.57
N LYS A 109 2.83 -4.82 -12.91
CA LYS A 109 1.94 -5.90 -13.37
C LYS A 109 0.79 -6.20 -12.41
N LEU A 110 0.68 -5.47 -11.30
CA LEU A 110 -0.46 -5.61 -10.38
C LEU A 110 -1.78 -5.07 -10.94
N THR A 111 -1.73 -4.22 -11.97
CA THR A 111 -2.90 -3.72 -12.70
C THR A 111 -3.02 -4.49 -14.02
N ASP A 112 -4.06 -5.31 -14.14
CA ASP A 112 -4.33 -6.13 -15.31
C ASP A 112 -5.26 -5.38 -16.29
N LYS A 113 -4.67 -4.65 -17.23
CA LYS A 113 -5.41 -3.81 -18.20
C LYS A 113 -6.38 -4.60 -19.09
N SER A 114 -6.23 -5.93 -19.18
CA SER A 114 -7.15 -6.77 -19.96
C SER A 114 -8.49 -7.00 -19.25
N LYS A 115 -8.57 -6.78 -17.93
CA LYS A 115 -9.75 -7.07 -17.11
C LYS A 115 -10.58 -5.84 -16.80
N LEU A 116 -11.19 -5.27 -17.84
CA LEU A 116 -12.12 -4.16 -17.68
C LEU A 116 -13.37 -4.56 -16.86
N PRO A 117 -14.01 -3.61 -16.16
CA PRO A 117 -13.63 -2.20 -16.05
C PRO A 117 -12.57 -1.91 -14.98
N PHE A 118 -12.33 -2.85 -14.05
CA PHE A 118 -11.58 -2.55 -12.82
C PHE A 118 -10.08 -2.85 -12.90
N GLN A 119 -9.62 -3.55 -13.93
CA GLN A 119 -8.23 -3.86 -14.23
C GLN A 119 -7.50 -4.59 -13.08
N ARG A 120 -8.19 -5.54 -12.43
CA ARG A 120 -7.71 -6.25 -11.24
C ARG A 120 -7.14 -7.62 -11.60
N ARG A 121 -6.09 -8.05 -10.91
CA ARG A 121 -5.67 -9.47 -10.93
C ARG A 121 -6.81 -10.36 -10.38
N ASN A 122 -6.81 -11.63 -10.78
CA ASN A 122 -7.84 -12.59 -10.35
C ASN A 122 -7.71 -13.01 -8.88
N ASP A 123 -6.53 -12.84 -8.30
CA ASP A 123 -6.20 -13.24 -6.94
C ASP A 123 -6.29 -12.09 -5.93
N ILE A 124 -6.80 -10.92 -6.35
CA ILE A 124 -7.17 -9.86 -5.43
C ILE A 124 -8.33 -10.34 -4.55
N THR A 125 -8.29 -10.08 -3.25
CA THR A 125 -9.36 -10.48 -2.34
C THR A 125 -9.59 -9.46 -1.24
N ASP A 126 -10.65 -9.66 -0.45
CA ASP A 126 -10.97 -8.84 0.71
C ASP A 126 -9.85 -8.92 1.76
N PRO A 127 -9.22 -7.78 2.14
CA PRO A 127 -8.13 -7.77 3.11
C PRO A 127 -8.59 -7.80 4.57
N LEU A 128 -9.88 -7.85 4.88
CA LEU A 128 -10.39 -7.68 6.24
C LEU A 128 -9.75 -8.65 7.24
N GLU A 129 -9.63 -9.93 6.88
CA GLU A 129 -9.06 -10.93 7.78
C GLU A 129 -7.57 -10.69 8.07
N ILE A 130 -6.77 -10.37 7.05
CA ILE A 130 -5.33 -10.14 7.21
C ILE A 130 -5.06 -8.82 7.94
N LEU A 131 -5.90 -7.80 7.73
CA LEU A 131 -5.84 -6.55 8.48
C LEU A 131 -6.20 -6.77 9.95
N GLN A 132 -7.20 -7.60 10.26
CA GLN A 132 -7.56 -7.93 11.63
C GLN A 132 -6.45 -8.72 12.33
N GLU A 133 -5.82 -9.68 11.65
CA GLU A 133 -4.64 -10.37 12.19
C GLU A 133 -3.49 -9.38 12.42
N GLY A 134 -3.12 -8.58 11.42
CA GLY A 134 -2.05 -7.59 11.53
C GLY A 134 -2.31 -6.60 12.66
N TYR A 135 -3.54 -6.13 12.82
CA TYR A 135 -3.95 -5.27 13.93
C TYR A 135 -3.77 -5.97 15.28
N ASN A 136 -4.28 -7.19 15.44
CA ASN A 136 -4.18 -7.94 16.69
C ASN A 136 -2.72 -8.26 17.04
N ASN A 137 -1.91 -8.65 16.05
CA ASN A 137 -0.50 -8.99 16.28
C ASN A 137 0.35 -7.73 16.57
N THR A 138 -0.08 -6.54 16.15
CA THR A 138 0.66 -5.29 16.34
C THR A 138 0.19 -4.52 17.59
N PHE A 139 -1.11 -4.53 17.87
CA PHE A 139 -1.75 -3.69 18.87
C PHE A 139 -2.60 -4.46 19.89
N GLY A 140 -2.79 -5.77 19.71
CA GLY A 140 -3.67 -6.60 20.53
C GLY A 140 -3.05 -7.13 21.85
N GLY A 141 -1.76 -6.90 22.12
CA GLY A 141 -1.13 -7.19 23.42
C GLY A 141 0.28 -6.58 23.49
N ASN A 142 0.70 -5.85 24.52
CA ASN A 142 0.39 -6.00 25.95
C ASN A 142 -0.40 -4.81 26.57
N LYS A 143 -1.58 -5.13 27.11
CA LYS A 143 -2.05 -4.68 28.43
C LYS A 143 -2.25 -5.92 29.29
#